data_AF-A0A160VRA4-F1
#
_entry.id   AF-A0A160VRA4-F1
#
_cell.length_a   1.000
_cell.length_b   1.000
_cell.length_c   1.000
_cell.angle_alpha   90.00
_cell.angle_beta   90.00
_cell.angle_gamma   90.00
#
_symmetry.space_group_name_H-M   'P 1'
#
loop_
_entity.id
_entity.type
_entity.pdbx_description
1 polymer ?
#
loop_
_entity_poly.entity_id
_entity_poly.type
_entity_poly.pdbx_seq_one_letter_code
_entity_poly.pdbx_strand_id
1 'polypeptide(L)'
;MLKAVLRRLKKKFRSNSIGVIKVEKRIRAKNMEAILGKVEKGVVRVGAIVGKGRVVLIKKHRGEIEFAMSGEEIFVVIKGTVGKIKDGKVEVFGPKRNSIF
;
A
#
# COMPACT_ATOMS: atom_id res chain seq x y z
N MET A 1 -4.22 35.05 -1.10
CA MET A 1 -3.09 34.25 -0.54
C MET A 1 -3.46 32.81 -0.14
N LEU A 2 -4.68 32.52 0.36
CA LEU A 2 -5.10 31.16 0.76
C LEU A 2 -5.02 30.08 -0.34
N LYS A 3 -5.35 30.45 -1.60
CA LYS A 3 -5.33 29.51 -2.75
C LYS A 3 -3.94 28.93 -3.03
N ALA A 4 -2.86 29.66 -2.76
CA ALA A 4 -1.49 29.21 -3.01
C ALA A 4 -1.03 28.17 -1.98
N VAL A 5 -1.42 28.36 -0.71
CA VAL A 5 -1.14 27.41 0.39
C VAL A 5 -1.90 26.10 0.18
N LEU A 6 -3.18 26.19 -0.21
CA LEU A 6 -3.99 25.02 -0.56
C LEU A 6 -3.45 24.27 -1.79
N ARG A 7 -2.95 24.96 -2.81
CA ARG A 7 -2.27 24.32 -3.96
C ARG A 7 -0.99 23.60 -3.55
N ARG A 8 -0.20 24.16 -2.63
CA ARG A 8 1.04 23.55 -2.13
C ARG A 8 0.73 22.31 -1.25
N LEU A 9 -0.36 22.33 -0.49
CA LEU A 9 -0.88 21.17 0.25
C LEU A 9 -1.43 20.07 -0.68
N LYS A 10 -2.19 20.44 -1.73
CA LYS A 10 -2.68 19.49 -2.76
C LYS A 10 -1.55 18.79 -3.52
N LYS A 11 -0.43 19.49 -3.76
CA LYS A 11 0.74 18.91 -4.45
C LYS A 11 1.50 17.90 -3.58
N LYS A 12 1.44 18.03 -2.25
CA LYS A 12 2.09 17.12 -1.28
C LYS A 12 1.31 15.82 -1.04
N PHE A 13 0.00 15.82 -1.31
CA PHE A 13 -0.89 14.64 -1.22
C PHE A 13 -1.06 13.89 -2.54
N ARG A 14 -0.30 14.22 -3.59
CA ARG A 14 -0.36 13.54 -4.89
C ARG A 14 0.55 12.30 -4.92
N SER A 15 0.58 11.54 -3.83
CA SER A 15 0.90 10.12 -3.96
C SER A 15 -0.36 9.51 -4.52
N ASN A 16 -0.47 9.39 -5.84
CA ASN A 16 -1.61 8.72 -6.46
C ASN A 16 -1.67 7.32 -5.84
N SER A 17 -2.70 7.06 -5.04
CA SER A 17 -3.00 5.71 -4.58
C SER A 17 -3.12 4.84 -5.82
N ILE A 18 -2.29 3.80 -5.89
CA ILE A 18 -2.25 2.86 -7.01
C ILE A 18 -3.15 1.65 -6.72
N GLY A 19 -3.58 1.46 -5.47
CA GLY A 19 -4.49 0.40 -5.12
C GLY A 19 -5.06 0.50 -3.70
N VAL A 20 -6.06 -0.33 -3.44
CA VAL A 20 -6.74 -0.43 -2.14
C VAL A 20 -6.89 -1.90 -1.79
N ILE A 21 -6.49 -2.26 -0.56
CA ILE A 21 -6.63 -3.59 -0.01
C ILE A 21 -7.70 -3.55 1.08
N LYS A 22 -8.73 -4.37 0.96
CA LYS A 22 -9.64 -4.70 2.06
C LYS A 22 -8.97 -5.74 2.94
N VAL A 23 -8.71 -5.36 4.19
CA VAL A 23 -8.00 -6.16 5.18
C VAL A 23 -8.99 -7.08 5.88
N GLU A 24 -8.72 -8.38 5.82
CA GLU A 24 -9.47 -9.39 6.56
C GLU A 24 -8.74 -9.74 7.85
N LYS A 25 -7.42 -9.93 7.77
CA LYS A 25 -6.58 -10.22 8.92
C LYS A 25 -5.29 -9.45 8.85
N ARG A 26 -4.85 -8.96 10.00
CA ARG A 26 -3.56 -8.28 10.18
C ARG A 26 -2.74 -9.02 11.22
N ILE A 27 -1.48 -9.26 10.92
CA ILE A 27 -0.50 -9.83 11.84
C ILE A 27 0.64 -8.84 11.97
N ARG A 28 1.05 -8.52 13.20
CA ARG A 28 2.12 -7.56 13.47
C ARG A 28 3.26 -8.26 14.21
N ALA A 29 4.47 -8.13 13.69
CA ALA A 29 5.68 -8.72 14.25
C ALA A 29 6.82 -7.70 14.23
N LYS A 30 7.10 -7.05 15.37
CA LYS A 30 8.13 -5.99 15.57
C LYS A 30 8.27 -5.00 14.39
N ASN A 31 9.09 -5.34 13.40
CA ASN A 31 9.45 -4.50 12.25
C ASN A 31 8.73 -4.88 10.94
N MET A 32 7.83 -5.85 10.99
CA MET A 32 7.06 -6.34 9.86
C MET A 32 5.58 -6.46 10.20
N GLU A 33 4.76 -6.26 9.20
CA GLU A 33 3.33 -6.49 9.26
C GLU A 33 2.90 -7.32 8.08
N ALA A 34 2.04 -8.30 8.31
CA ALA A 34 1.41 -9.07 7.26
C ALA A 34 -0.09 -8.75 7.21
N ILE A 35 -0.60 -8.61 6.00
CA ILE A 35 -2.01 -8.38 5.72
C ILE A 35 -2.51 -9.54 4.86
N LEU A 36 -3.52 -10.23 5.34
CA LEU A 36 -4.38 -11.06 4.50
C LEU A 36 -5.59 -10.23 4.10
N GLY A 37 -5.89 -10.20 2.82
CA GLY A 37 -7.02 -9.44 2.33
C GLY A 37 -7.22 -9.54 0.83
N LYS A 38 -8.16 -8.75 0.33
CA LYS A 38 -8.54 -8.71 -1.08
C LYS A 38 -8.23 -7.35 -1.66
N VAL A 39 -7.64 -7.31 -2.86
CA VAL A 39 -7.45 -6.06 -3.59
C VAL A 39 -8.82 -5.60 -4.09
N GLU A 40 -9.33 -4.49 -3.57
CA GLU A 40 -10.61 -3.94 -4.05
C GLU A 40 -10.44 -3.13 -5.33
N LYS A 41 -9.34 -2.38 -5.44
CA LYS A 41 -9.13 -1.45 -6.55
C LYS A 41 -7.66 -1.31 -6.86
N GLY A 42 -7.34 -1.11 -8.14
CA GLY A 42 -6.00 -0.86 -8.63
C GLY A 42 -5.08 -2.08 -8.54
N VAL A 43 -3.79 -1.80 -8.32
CA VAL A 43 -2.70 -2.78 -8.33
C VAL A 43 -1.87 -2.66 -7.06
N VAL A 44 -1.55 -3.80 -6.47
CA VAL A 44 -0.58 -3.93 -5.37
C VAL A 44 0.66 -4.60 -5.94
N ARG A 45 1.84 -4.04 -5.70
CA ARG A 45 3.10 -4.62 -6.19
C ARG A 45 4.19 -4.60 -5.14
N VAL A 46 5.17 -5.49 -5.30
CA VAL A 46 6.37 -5.48 -4.48
C VAL A 46 7.06 -4.12 -4.61
N GLY A 47 7.54 -3.59 -3.48
CA GLY A 47 8.16 -2.29 -3.38
C GLY A 47 7.18 -1.11 -3.25
N ALA A 48 5.87 -1.34 -3.37
CA ALA A 48 4.84 -0.33 -3.10
C ALA A 48 4.87 0.13 -1.64
N ILE A 49 4.33 1.32 -1.37
CA ILE A 49 4.31 1.92 -0.05
C ILE A 49 2.92 1.77 0.55
N VAL A 50 2.86 1.30 1.78
CA VAL A 50 1.63 1.10 2.53
C VAL A 50 1.78 1.74 3.90
N GLY A 51 1.09 2.86 4.12
CA GLY A 51 1.30 3.68 5.31
C GLY A 51 2.75 4.18 5.42
N LYS A 52 3.49 3.70 6.43
CA LYS A 52 4.93 3.96 6.62
C LYS A 52 5.80 2.75 6.27
N GLY A 53 5.20 1.67 5.78
CA GLY A 53 5.88 0.43 5.41
C GLY A 53 6.05 0.28 3.90
N ARG A 54 6.91 -0.67 3.52
CA ARG A 54 7.14 -1.06 2.13
C ARG A 54 6.76 -2.52 1.94
N VAL A 55 6.01 -2.82 0.89
CA VAL A 55 5.69 -4.19 0.50
C VAL A 55 6.98 -4.90 0.10
N VAL A 56 7.30 -6.00 0.77
CA VAL A 56 8.49 -6.81 0.48
C VAL A 56 8.13 -8.14 -0.16
N LEU A 57 6.91 -8.63 0.04
CA LEU A 57 6.47 -9.93 -0.44
C LEU A 57 4.97 -9.92 -0.67
N ILE A 58 4.52 -10.55 -1.75
CA ILE A 58 3.10 -10.83 -1.99
C ILE A 58 2.99 -12.32 -2.29
N LYS A 59 2.07 -12.98 -1.58
CA LYS A 59 1.73 -14.39 -1.80
C LYS A 59 0.28 -14.50 -2.23
N LYS A 60 0.03 -15.38 -3.19
CA LYS A 60 -1.30 -15.77 -3.64
C LYS A 60 -1.37 -17.30 -3.66
N HIS A 61 -2.36 -17.86 -2.97
CA HIS A 61 -2.46 -19.30 -2.71
C HIS A 61 -1.16 -19.91 -2.13
N ARG A 62 -0.33 -20.52 -2.97
CA ARG A 62 0.95 -21.15 -2.60
C ARG A 62 2.18 -20.53 -3.28
N GLY A 63 2.00 -19.52 -4.13
CA GLY A 63 3.06 -18.89 -4.92
C GLY A 63 3.38 -17.47 -4.46
N GLU A 64 4.63 -17.06 -4.69
CA GLU A 64 5.05 -15.67 -4.59
C GLU A 64 4.80 -14.96 -5.93
N ILE A 65 4.27 -13.75 -5.87
CA ILE A 65 3.93 -12.94 -7.04
C ILE A 65 4.50 -11.54 -6.90
N GLU A 66 4.82 -10.90 -8.02
CA GLU A 66 5.36 -9.54 -8.01
C GLU A 66 4.28 -8.46 -7.88
N PHE A 67 3.08 -8.75 -8.38
CA PHE A 67 1.94 -7.84 -8.32
C PHE A 67 0.62 -8.60 -8.29
N ALA A 68 -0.40 -7.92 -7.77
CA ALA A 68 -1.78 -8.39 -7.70
C ALA A 68 -2.74 -7.30 -8.14
N MET A 69 -3.81 -7.71 -8.81
CA MET A 69 -4.84 -6.83 -9.37
C MET A 69 -6.14 -6.88 -8.57
N SER A 70 -7.05 -5.97 -8.91
CA SER A 70 -8.37 -5.89 -8.30
C SER A 70 -9.14 -7.21 -8.42
N GLY A 71 -9.78 -7.63 -7.33
CA GLY A 71 -10.48 -8.90 -7.23
C GLY A 71 -9.65 -10.05 -6.66
N GLU A 72 -8.34 -9.89 -6.52
CA GLU A 72 -7.48 -10.97 -6.04
C GLU A 72 -7.31 -10.98 -4.51
N GLU A 73 -7.35 -12.18 -3.94
CA GLU A 73 -6.99 -12.43 -2.55
C GLU A 73 -5.49 -12.62 -2.42
N ILE A 74 -4.88 -11.88 -1.49
CA ILE A 74 -3.44 -11.83 -1.32
C ILE A 74 -3.04 -11.81 0.14
N PHE A 75 -1.86 -12.36 0.39
CA PHE A 75 -1.11 -12.22 1.62
C PHE A 75 0.11 -11.33 1.36
N VAL A 76 0.10 -10.13 1.94
CA VAL A 76 1.13 -9.11 1.72
C VAL A 76 1.96 -8.98 2.97
N VAL A 77 3.28 -9.08 2.84
CA VAL A 77 4.23 -8.76 3.91
C VAL A 77 4.84 -7.40 3.66
N ILE A 78 4.82 -6.58 4.70
CA ILE A 78 5.17 -5.18 4.69
C ILE A 78 6.27 -4.99 5.73
N LYS A 79 7.44 -4.51 5.30
CA LYS A 79 8.51 -4.10 6.20
C LYS A 79 8.24 -2.68 6.68
N GLY A 80 8.09 -2.50 7.98
CA GLY A 80 7.63 -1.27 8.62
C GLY A 80 6.18 -1.35 9.10
N THR A 81 5.56 -0.19 9.29
CA THR A 81 4.25 -0.08 9.95
C THR A 81 3.19 0.43 8.97
N VAL A 82 2.10 -0.32 8.78
CA VAL A 82 0.95 0.09 7.94
C VAL A 82 0.21 1.28 8.55
N GLY A 83 0.25 1.39 9.88
CA GLY A 83 -0.43 2.46 10.63
C GLY A 83 -1.88 2.09 10.94
N LYS A 84 -2.76 3.10 11.03
CA LYS A 84 -4.19 2.89 11.27
C LYS A 84 -4.86 2.43 9.97
N ILE A 85 -5.54 1.28 10.04
CA ILE A 85 -6.44 0.82 8.99
C ILE A 85 -7.72 1.65 9.12
N LYS A 86 -8.17 2.28 8.03
CA LYS A 86 -9.42 3.05 8.01
C LYS A 86 -10.49 2.19 7.36
N ASP A 87 -11.60 1.94 8.07
CA ASP A 87 -12.76 1.20 7.55
C ASP A 87 -12.42 -0.19 7.00
N GLY A 88 -11.44 -0.87 7.62
CA GLY A 88 -10.95 -2.16 7.14
C GLY A 88 -10.18 -2.08 5.83
N LYS A 89 -9.82 -0.90 5.34
CA LYS A 89 -9.11 -0.69 4.08
C LYS A 89 -7.75 -0.04 4.28
N VAL A 90 -6.85 -0.37 3.37
CA VAL A 90 -5.49 0.13 3.34
C VAL A 90 -5.16 0.60 1.93
N GLU A 91 -4.71 1.84 1.83
CA GLU A 91 -4.26 2.42 0.57
C GLU A 91 -2.82 2.03 0.27
N VAL A 92 -2.61 1.69 -1.00
CA VAL A 92 -1.31 1.33 -1.55
C VAL A 92 -0.86 2.45 -2.47
N PHE A 93 0.33 2.96 -2.21
CA PHE A 93 0.94 4.03 -2.98
C PHE A 93 2.05 3.48 -3.85
N GLY A 94 2.23 4.10 -5.02
CA GLY A 94 3.35 3.76 -5.89
C GLY A 94 4.68 3.85 -5.13
N PRO A 95 5.67 3.03 -5.48
CA PRO A 95 7.03 3.24 -4.99
C PRO A 95 7.40 4.69 -5.27
N LYS A 96 8.08 5.35 -4.32
CA LYS A 96 8.70 6.65 -4.58
C LYS A 96 9.54 6.47 -5.84
N ARG A 97 9.23 7.22 -6.90
CA ARG A 97 10.18 7.39 -8.00
C ARG A 97 11.43 7.94 -7.33
N ASN A 98 12.49 7.16 -7.26
CA ASN A 98 13.80 7.78 -7.22
C ASN A 98 13.86 8.56 -8.54
N SER A 99 13.79 9.89 -8.46
CA SER A 99 14.27 10.75 -9.53
C SER A 99 15.76 10.46 -9.67
N ILE A 100 16.07 9.46 -10.48
CA ILE A 100 17.36 9.39 -11.14
C ILE A 100 17.10 10.12 -12.46
N PHE A 101 17.95 11.11 -12.74
CA PHE A 101 17.86 12.17 -13.76
C PHE A 101 17.12 13.43 -13.31
#